data_AF-A0A8T3PDD5-F1
#
_entry.id   AF-A0A8T3PDD5-F1
#
_cell.length_a   1.000
_cell.length_b   1.000
_cell.length_c   1.000
_cell.angle_alpha   90.00
_cell.angle_beta   90.00
_cell.angle_gamma   90.00
#
_symmetry.space_group_name_H-M   'P 1'
#
loop_
_entity.id
_entity.type
_entity.pdbx_description
1 polymer ?
#
loop_
_entity_poly.entity_id
_entity_poly.type
_entity_poly.pdbx_seq_one_letter_code
_entity_poly.pdbx_strand_id
1 'polypeptide(L)'
;MLLRDLPELPDADLYPPTYADAGDPFAELRVVHLLARIPRGAPVRVRDVVDRLNADHVDWSFSRAVVVAAVVQLQANWMADYRNSSGITLEEGPQGPEVTIEDTSRVDPWIVRQVGRLADACRQRLASFAIEEGAIP
;
A
#
# COMPACT_ATOMS: atom_id res chain seq x y z
N MET A 1 -15.08 2.88 -6.34
CA MET A 1 -14.93 3.06 -4.88
C MET A 1 -14.80 4.55 -4.57
N LEU A 2 -15.45 5.05 -3.52
CA LEU A 2 -15.29 6.44 -3.04
C LEU A 2 -14.18 6.48 -1.98
N LEU A 3 -13.19 7.35 -2.18
CA LEU A 3 -12.04 7.48 -1.29
C LEU A 3 -12.33 8.50 -0.17
N ARG A 4 -11.92 8.16 1.05
CA ARG A 4 -11.86 9.05 2.21
C ARG A 4 -10.66 10.00 2.05
N ASP A 5 -10.82 11.23 2.51
CA ASP A 5 -9.69 12.13 2.72
C ASP A 5 -8.97 11.74 4.02
N LEU A 6 -7.64 11.72 3.98
CA LEU A 6 -6.81 11.37 5.12
C LEU A 6 -5.66 12.37 5.20
N PRO A 7 -5.70 13.36 6.11
CA PRO A 7 -4.66 14.36 6.23
C PRO A 7 -3.33 13.71 6.62
N GLU A 8 -2.23 14.40 6.29
CA GLU A 8 -0.85 14.01 6.63
C GLU A 8 -0.33 12.75 5.92
N LEU A 9 -1.06 12.23 4.93
CA LEU A 9 -0.59 11.12 4.13
C LEU A 9 0.63 11.55 3.28
N PRO A 10 1.80 10.90 3.43
CA PRO A 10 2.99 11.23 2.65
C PRO A 10 2.77 10.99 1.15
N ASP A 11 3.50 11.76 0.34
CA ASP A 11 3.47 11.62 -1.12
C ASP A 11 3.88 10.20 -1.57
N ALA A 12 3.05 9.61 -2.43
CA ALA A 12 3.28 8.30 -3.03
C ALA A 12 3.98 8.38 -4.40
N ASP A 13 4.09 9.58 -4.98
CA ASP A 13 4.65 9.84 -6.30
C ASP A 13 6.19 9.97 -6.25
N LEU A 14 6.83 8.96 -5.66
CA LEU A 14 8.28 8.74 -5.69
C LEU A 14 8.59 7.75 -6.83
N TYR A 15 9.44 8.09 -7.80
CA TYR A 15 9.58 7.31 -9.04
C TYR A 15 11.02 6.88 -9.36
N PRO A 16 11.20 5.59 -9.67
CA PRO A 16 11.57 5.10 -10.99
C PRO A 16 10.37 4.40 -11.67
N PRO A 17 10.27 4.38 -13.03
CA PRO A 17 9.14 3.73 -13.72
C PRO A 17 9.29 2.20 -13.77
N THR A 18 8.29 1.42 -13.31
CA THR A 18 8.40 -0.06 -13.26
C THR A 18 7.07 -0.82 -13.39
N TYR A 19 7.21 -2.09 -13.77
CA TYR A 19 6.22 -3.14 -13.48
C TYR A 19 6.17 -3.35 -11.96
N ALA A 20 4.98 -3.34 -11.36
CA ALA A 20 4.84 -3.52 -9.92
C ALA A 20 5.20 -4.96 -9.54
N ASP A 21 6.08 -5.14 -8.56
CA ASP A 21 6.46 -6.45 -8.02
C ASP A 21 6.19 -6.52 -6.51
N ALA A 22 5.98 -7.72 -6.00
CA ALA A 22 5.80 -7.93 -4.56
C ALA A 22 7.12 -7.71 -3.81
N GLY A 23 7.08 -7.00 -2.68
CA GLY A 23 8.28 -6.63 -1.93
C GLY A 23 9.01 -5.39 -2.45
N ASP A 24 8.57 -4.81 -3.58
CA ASP A 24 9.10 -3.52 -4.04
C ASP A 24 8.47 -2.36 -3.25
N PRO A 25 9.26 -1.52 -2.56
CA PRO A 25 8.72 -0.44 -1.73
C PRO A 25 7.93 0.60 -2.53
N PHE A 26 8.23 0.83 -3.81
CA PHE A 26 7.48 1.79 -4.64
C PHE A 26 6.09 1.29 -5.00
N ALA A 27 5.96 0.00 -5.34
CA ALA A 27 4.68 -0.64 -5.55
C ALA A 27 3.87 -0.68 -4.23
N GLU A 28 4.48 -1.13 -3.13
CA GLU A 28 3.82 -1.21 -1.83
C GLU A 28 3.35 0.16 -1.32
N LEU A 29 4.14 1.22 -1.51
CA LEU A 29 3.78 2.57 -1.13
C LEU A 29 2.46 3.00 -1.78
N ARG A 30 2.31 2.79 -3.10
CA ARG A 30 1.09 3.14 -3.85
C ARG A 30 -0.11 2.33 -3.40
N VAL A 31 0.07 1.02 -3.17
CA VAL A 31 -1.00 0.16 -2.65
C VAL A 31 -1.46 0.64 -1.26
N VAL A 32 -0.53 0.80 -0.31
CA VAL A 32 -0.87 1.19 1.07
C VAL A 32 -1.43 2.61 1.12
N HIS A 33 -0.95 3.52 0.28
CA HIS A 33 -1.50 4.87 0.13
C HIS A 33 -2.95 4.87 -0.36
N LEU A 34 -3.32 3.96 -1.28
CA LEU A 34 -4.72 3.78 -1.67
C LEU A 34 -5.54 3.15 -0.52
N LEU A 35 -5.04 2.10 0.13
CA LEU A 35 -5.69 1.42 1.27
C LEU A 35 -5.91 2.34 2.48
N ALA A 36 -5.06 3.35 2.66
CA ALA A 36 -5.27 4.36 3.68
C ALA A 36 -6.59 5.13 3.48
N ARG A 37 -7.01 5.27 2.23
CA ARG A 37 -8.16 6.09 1.81
C ARG A 37 -9.40 5.29 1.43
N ILE A 38 -9.36 3.96 1.43
CA ILE A 38 -10.59 3.18 1.18
C ILE A 38 -11.60 3.32 2.33
N PRO A 39 -12.89 3.02 2.12
CA PRO A 39 -13.88 2.98 3.21
C PRO A 39 -13.45 2.07 4.36
N ARG A 40 -13.77 2.46 5.60
CA ARG A 40 -13.58 1.62 6.80
C ARG A 40 -14.84 0.80 7.07
N GLY A 41 -14.69 -0.30 7.81
CA GLY A 41 -15.79 -1.13 8.30
C GLY A 41 -16.56 -1.89 7.22
N ALA A 42 -16.15 -1.79 5.95
CA ALA A 42 -16.81 -2.43 4.82
C ALA A 42 -15.79 -3.17 3.95
N PRO A 43 -16.14 -4.36 3.44
CA PRO A 43 -15.28 -5.08 2.52
C PRO A 43 -15.15 -4.34 1.19
N VAL A 44 -13.92 -4.24 0.71
CA VAL A 44 -13.56 -3.71 -0.61
C VAL A 44 -12.88 -4.81 -1.40
N ARG A 45 -13.34 -5.08 -2.62
CA ARG A 45 -12.75 -6.11 -3.46
C ARG A 45 -11.35 -5.73 -3.88
N VAL A 46 -10.42 -6.68 -3.78
CA VAL A 46 -9.05 -6.49 -4.27
C VAL A 46 -9.04 -6.14 -5.76
N ARG A 47 -10.00 -6.66 -6.55
CA ARG A 47 -10.13 -6.27 -7.96
C ARG A 47 -10.36 -4.77 -8.12
N ASP A 48 -11.23 -4.18 -7.32
CA ASP A 48 -11.54 -2.75 -7.41
C ASP A 48 -10.35 -1.88 -6.96
N VAL A 49 -9.53 -2.38 -6.04
CA VAL A 49 -8.25 -1.76 -5.64
C VAL A 49 -7.26 -1.80 -6.80
N VAL A 50 -7.10 -2.95 -7.47
CA VAL A 50 -6.24 -3.10 -8.66
C VAL A 50 -6.69 -2.18 -9.79
N ASP A 51 -7.98 -2.18 -10.12
CA ASP A 51 -8.55 -1.34 -11.18
C ASP A 51 -8.30 0.14 -10.89
N ARG A 52 -8.44 0.54 -9.61
CA ARG A 52 -8.17 1.92 -9.19
C ARG A 52 -6.69 2.29 -9.26
N LEU A 53 -5.78 1.41 -8.83
CA LEU A 53 -4.33 1.65 -8.91
C LEU A 53 -3.86 1.85 -10.36
N ASN A 54 -4.30 0.98 -11.28
CA ASN A 54 -3.94 1.08 -12.69
C ASN A 54 -4.60 2.29 -13.38
N ALA A 55 -5.72 2.79 -12.87
CA ALA A 55 -6.32 4.02 -13.36
C ALA A 55 -5.60 5.28 -12.86
N ASP A 56 -5.13 5.27 -11.60
CA ASP A 56 -4.46 6.42 -10.97
C ASP A 56 -2.98 6.52 -11.37
N HIS A 57 -2.33 5.39 -11.70
CA HIS A 57 -0.92 5.30 -12.06
C HIS A 57 -0.75 4.63 -13.43
N VAL A 58 -0.97 5.41 -14.50
CA VAL A 58 -0.97 4.92 -15.89
C VAL A 58 0.39 4.43 -16.40
N ASP A 59 1.46 4.80 -15.72
CA ASP A 59 2.84 4.37 -15.95
C ASP A 59 3.19 3.06 -15.21
N TRP A 60 2.28 2.52 -14.42
CA TRP A 60 2.45 1.30 -13.63
C TRP A 60 1.52 0.18 -14.09
N SER A 61 1.89 -1.06 -13.77
CA SER A 61 1.04 -2.24 -13.96
C SER A 61 0.95 -3.03 -12.65
N PHE A 62 -0.19 -2.96 -12.00
CA PHE A 62 -0.50 -3.66 -10.76
C PHE A 62 -1.30 -4.93 -11.04
N SER A 63 -0.84 -6.04 -10.45
CA SER A 63 -1.57 -7.31 -10.46
C SER A 63 -2.28 -7.56 -9.13
N ARG A 64 -3.24 -8.49 -9.13
CA ARG A 64 -3.87 -8.97 -7.88
C ARG A 64 -2.85 -9.50 -6.89
N ALA A 65 -1.83 -10.22 -7.35
CA ALA A 65 -0.82 -10.82 -6.49
C ALA A 65 -0.02 -9.76 -5.71
N VAL A 66 0.35 -8.66 -6.38
CA VAL A 66 1.05 -7.52 -5.76
C VAL A 66 0.19 -6.89 -4.66
N VAL A 67 -1.08 -6.62 -4.95
CA VAL A 67 -2.00 -6.02 -3.96
C VAL A 67 -2.22 -6.95 -2.77
N VAL A 68 -2.41 -8.25 -3.00
CA VAL A 68 -2.55 -9.25 -1.93
C VAL A 68 -1.29 -9.30 -1.06
N ALA A 69 -0.10 -9.35 -1.67
CA ALA A 69 1.16 -9.37 -0.93
C ALA A 69 1.31 -8.15 -0.02
N ALA A 70 1.02 -6.95 -0.53
CA ALA A 70 1.04 -5.72 0.25
C ALA A 70 0.03 -5.73 1.40
N VAL A 71 -1.20 -6.25 1.19
CA VAL A 71 -2.21 -6.37 2.25
C VAL A 71 -1.77 -7.36 3.33
N VAL A 72 -1.19 -8.50 2.94
CA VAL A 72 -0.65 -9.51 3.87
C VAL A 72 0.47 -8.91 4.71
N GLN A 73 1.40 -8.17 4.09
CA GLN A 73 2.46 -7.48 4.81
C GLN A 73 1.91 -6.42 5.78
N LEU A 74 0.89 -5.68 5.36
CA LEU A 74 0.24 -4.67 6.19
C LEU A 74 -0.48 -5.30 7.39
N GLN A 75 -1.15 -6.45 7.19
CA GLN A 75 -1.73 -7.24 8.29
C GLN A 75 -0.65 -7.75 9.26
N ALA A 76 0.48 -8.24 8.74
CA ALA A 76 1.60 -8.69 9.56
C ALA A 76 2.16 -7.54 10.44
N ASN A 77 2.32 -6.35 9.86
CA ASN A 77 2.75 -5.15 10.61
C ASN A 77 1.75 -4.80 11.72
N TRP A 78 0.45 -4.89 11.42
CA TRP A 78 -0.59 -4.63 12.42
C TRP A 78 -0.54 -5.64 13.58
N MET A 79 -0.38 -6.92 13.27
CA MET A 79 -0.22 -7.97 14.29
C MET A 79 1.02 -7.75 15.16
N ALA A 80 2.12 -7.29 14.57
CA ALA A 80 3.34 -6.96 15.32
C ALA A 80 3.10 -5.81 16.33
N ASP A 81 2.36 -4.78 15.93
CA ASP A 81 2.13 -3.58 16.75
C ASP A 81 1.01 -3.78 17.80
N TYR A 82 -0.07 -4.51 17.47
CA TYR A 82 -1.28 -4.63 18.30
C TYR A 82 -1.65 -6.05 18.75
N ARG A 83 -0.88 -7.07 18.35
CA ARG A 83 -1.08 -8.49 18.72
C ARG A 83 -2.47 -9.06 18.41
N ASN A 84 -3.10 -8.55 17.35
CA ASN A 84 -4.35 -9.08 16.79
C ASN A 84 -4.37 -8.80 15.28
N SER A 85 -5.28 -9.41 14.52
CA SER A 85 -5.44 -9.15 13.08
C SER A 85 -6.64 -8.27 12.73
N SER A 86 -7.40 -7.77 13.72
CA SER A 86 -8.71 -7.13 13.47
C SER A 86 -8.62 -5.81 12.72
N GLY A 87 -7.45 -5.16 12.73
CA GLY A 87 -7.23 -3.87 12.06
C GLY A 87 -7.36 -3.95 10.54
N ILE A 88 -6.85 -5.04 9.95
CA ILE A 88 -6.74 -5.22 8.50
C ILE A 88 -6.96 -6.70 8.20
N THR A 89 -8.10 -7.01 7.61
CA THR A 89 -8.47 -8.37 7.24
C THR A 89 -8.46 -8.52 5.72
N LEU A 90 -8.01 -9.69 5.28
CA LEU A 90 -8.11 -10.15 3.90
C LEU A 90 -8.86 -11.48 3.94
N GLU A 91 -10.03 -11.52 3.30
CA GLU A 91 -10.95 -12.64 3.36
C GLU A 91 -11.41 -13.01 1.95
N GLU A 92 -11.78 -14.27 1.74
CA GLU A 92 -12.36 -14.71 0.47
C GLU A 92 -13.84 -14.34 0.43
N GLY A 93 -14.21 -13.42 -0.46
CA GLY A 93 -15.59 -13.03 -0.70
C GLY A 93 -16.22 -13.77 -1.89
N PRO A 94 -17.53 -13.59 -2.15
CA PRO A 94 -18.24 -14.28 -3.23
C PRO A 94 -17.71 -14.01 -4.64
N GLN A 95 -16.91 -12.95 -4.82
CA GLN A 95 -16.37 -12.53 -6.12
C GLN A 95 -14.83 -12.45 -6.12
N GLY A 96 -14.19 -13.08 -5.15
CA GLY A 96 -12.73 -13.03 -4.95
C GLY A 96 -12.34 -12.41 -3.62
N PRO A 97 -11.04 -12.19 -3.40
CA PRO A 97 -10.52 -11.63 -2.15
C PRO A 97 -11.01 -10.21 -1.91
N GLU A 98 -11.37 -9.93 -0.66
CA GLU A 98 -11.86 -8.65 -0.15
C GLU A 98 -10.99 -8.20 1.03
N VAL A 99 -10.61 -6.92 1.03
CA VAL A 99 -9.90 -6.28 2.13
C VAL A 99 -10.88 -5.45 2.95
N THR A 100 -10.84 -5.60 4.28
CA THR A 100 -11.58 -4.73 5.20
C THR A 100 -10.59 -4.05 6.12
N ILE A 101 -10.76 -2.75 6.29
CA ILE A 101 -10.02 -1.99 7.28
C ILE A 101 -10.95 -1.63 8.43
N GLU A 102 -10.50 -1.90 9.65
CA GLU A 102 -11.26 -1.68 10.88
C GLU A 102 -11.73 -0.22 11.00
N ASP A 103 -12.97 -0.03 11.43
CA ASP A 103 -13.53 1.29 11.71
C ASP A 103 -13.19 1.73 13.14
N THR A 104 -11.92 1.99 13.39
CA THR A 104 -11.44 2.52 14.67
C THR A 104 -10.49 3.69 14.47
N SER A 105 -10.51 4.61 15.44
CA SER A 105 -9.67 5.82 15.44
C SER A 105 -8.16 5.53 15.51
N ARG A 106 -7.75 4.30 15.87
CA ARG A 106 -6.34 3.90 15.90
C ARG A 106 -5.75 3.59 14.52
N VAL A 107 -6.58 3.24 13.53
CA VAL A 107 -6.09 2.81 12.22
C VAL A 107 -5.44 3.96 11.48
N ASP A 108 -6.08 5.12 11.44
CA ASP A 108 -5.63 6.28 10.66
C ASP A 108 -4.21 6.75 11.06
N PRO A 109 -3.90 7.05 12.32
CA PRO A 109 -2.53 7.41 12.71
C PRO A 109 -1.54 6.26 12.51
N TRP A 110 -1.99 5.00 12.58
CA TRP A 110 -1.14 3.84 12.36
C TRP A 110 -0.78 3.64 10.87
N ILE A 111 -1.74 3.77 9.96
CA ILE A 111 -1.52 3.57 8.52
C ILE A 111 -0.70 4.72 7.92
N VAL A 112 -0.88 5.96 8.42
CA VAL A 112 -0.02 7.10 8.06
C VAL A 112 1.44 6.80 8.38
N ARG A 113 1.73 6.18 9.54
CA ARG A 113 3.10 5.74 9.88
C ARG A 113 3.61 4.64 8.95
N GLN A 114 2.76 3.72 8.48
CA GLN A 114 3.18 2.70 7.49
C GLN A 114 3.58 3.37 6.16
N VAL A 115 2.76 4.30 5.68
CA VAL A 115 3.05 5.06 4.46
C VAL A 115 4.35 5.86 4.62
N GLY A 116 4.57 6.49 5.78
CA GLY A 116 5.83 7.17 6.09
C GLY A 116 7.05 6.25 5.99
N ARG A 117 6.97 5.05 6.60
CA ARG A 117 8.04 4.05 6.51
C ARG A 117 8.33 3.59 5.08
N LEU A 118 7.29 3.37 4.28
CA LEU A 118 7.43 2.99 2.87
C LEU A 118 8.03 4.13 2.03
N ALA A 119 7.62 5.37 2.27
CA ALA A 119 8.18 6.54 1.62
C ALA A 119 9.68 6.70 1.94
N ASP A 120 10.08 6.49 3.20
CA ASP A 120 11.48 6.50 3.60
C ASP A 120 12.27 5.37 2.91
N ALA A 121 11.70 4.17 2.81
CA ALA A 121 12.32 3.05 2.09
C ALA A 121 12.50 3.36 0.59
N CYS A 122 11.51 3.99 -0.06
CA CYS A 122 11.61 4.46 -1.44
C CYS A 122 12.76 5.47 -1.61
N ARG A 123 12.86 6.46 -0.72
CA ARG A 123 13.93 7.47 -0.75
C ARG A 123 15.31 6.84 -0.55
N GLN A 124 15.43 5.89 0.37
CA GLN A 124 16.67 5.15 0.59
C GLN A 124 17.09 4.38 -0.67
N ARG A 125 16.15 3.70 -1.33
CA ARG A 125 16.39 2.98 -2.59
C ARG A 125 16.87 3.93 -3.69
N LEU A 126 16.20 5.08 -3.88
CA LEU A 126 16.60 6.10 -4.83
C LEU A 126 18.01 6.64 -4.55
N ALA A 127 18.33 6.91 -3.29
CA ALA A 127 19.65 7.37 -2.88
C ALA A 127 20.75 6.34 -3.18
N SER A 128 20.49 5.05 -2.92
CA SER A 128 21.42 3.96 -3.26
C SER A 128 21.70 3.91 -4.77
N PHE A 129 20.66 3.99 -5.61
CA PHE A 129 20.83 4.03 -7.07
C PHE A 129 21.69 5.20 -7.54
N ALA A 130 21.46 6.40 -7.01
CA ALA A 130 22.23 7.59 -7.38
C ALA A 130 23.73 7.46 -7.02
N ILE A 131 24.04 6.78 -5.91
CA ILE A 131 25.43 6.50 -5.50
C ILE A 131 26.07 5.47 -6.46
N GLU A 132 25.35 4.40 -6.80
CA GLU A 132 25.85 3.34 -7.69
C GLU A 132 26.08 3.83 -9.13
N GLU A 133 25.20 4.66 -9.69
CA GLU A 133 25.41 5.29 -11.02
C GLU A 133 26.53 6.33 -11.00
N GLY A 134 26.68 7.08 -9.90
CA GLY A 134 27.79 8.02 -9.72
C GLY A 134 29.16 7.35 -9.51
N ALA A 135 29.19 6.03 -9.28
CA ALA A 135 30.39 5.23 -9.05
C ALA A 135 30.93 4.54 -10.32
N ILE A 136 30.42 4.88 -11.51
CA ILE A 136 31.00 4.43 -12.79
C ILE A 136 32.39 5.09 -12.96
N PRO A 137 33.49 4.31 -13.02
CA PRO A 137 34.84 4.84 -13.25
C PRO A 137 35.08 5.32 -14.68
#